data_AF-A0A7L1M0T4-F1
#
_entry.id   AF-A0A7L1M0T4-F1
#
_cell.length_a   1.000
_cell.length_b   1.000
_cell.length_c   1.000
_cell.angle_alpha   90.00
_cell.angle_beta   90.00
_cell.angle_gamma   90.00
#
_symmetry.space_group_name_H-M   'P 1'
#
loop_
_entity.id
_entity.type
_entity.pdbx_description
1 polymer ?
#
loop_
_entity_poly.entity_id
_entity_poly.type
_entity_poly.pdbx_seq_one_letter_code
_entity_poly.pdbx_strand_id
1 'polypeptide(L)'
;VKVLRVCGEFFCVRGGFGVPNCSPFLTGPVCPPNQHYELCGPPCPPTCQGEAGPQDCSDASTCSEGCFCDPGFFRSGDRCVPLRQCGCVLGGRYYPRGMQFYPEPPCTQRCVCSENGALECHPTPGCSSDEECTVQDGALGCHPRTCGHCQVLGAGVYSTFDGHLGNFGGSCTVLLLELERGEPEEELESIRVALEQEDTEVRRVTVMAHGMTVVMDRGQQWEVTVDGERHLLPLWLRGGAVGVAQVGSQRLLQVQGGPKMLYDGDAYVVLTLPPSSRRPRGLCGNFDGDPEDE
;
A
#
# COMPACT_ATOMS: atom_id res chain seq x y z
N VAL A 1 9.12 -1.71 -3.48
CA VAL A 1 9.36 -0.28 -3.17
C VAL A 1 9.46 0.48 -4.48
N LYS A 2 8.45 1.31 -4.82
CA LYS A 2 8.48 2.14 -6.03
C LYS A 2 9.35 3.36 -5.75
N VAL A 3 10.46 3.49 -6.49
CA VAL A 3 11.24 4.72 -6.55
C VAL A 3 10.54 5.66 -7.52
N LEU A 4 9.92 6.72 -7.02
CA LEU A 4 9.53 7.86 -7.83
C LEU A 4 10.80 8.63 -8.20
N ARG A 5 11.27 8.45 -9.45
CA ARG A 5 12.18 9.42 -10.07
C ARG A 5 11.37 10.69 -10.35
N VAL A 6 11.60 11.73 -9.55
CA VAL A 6 11.22 13.08 -9.92
C VAL A 6 12.28 13.60 -10.89
N CYS A 7 11.94 13.72 -12.17
CA CYS A 7 12.73 14.53 -13.10
C CYS A 7 12.59 15.99 -12.66
N GLY A 8 13.64 16.54 -12.04
CA GLY A 8 13.84 17.97 -11.90
C GLY A 8 14.97 18.39 -12.83
N GLU A 9 14.64 18.87 -14.02
CA GLU A 9 15.60 19.57 -14.87
C GLU A 9 16.08 20.83 -14.15
N PHE A 10 17.39 20.95 -13.98
CA PHE A 10 18.02 22.20 -13.58
C PHE A 10 18.00 23.18 -14.76
N PHE A 11 17.23 24.27 -14.64
CA PHE A 11 17.45 25.45 -15.47
C PHE A 11 18.62 26.25 -14.88
N CYS A 12 19.75 26.28 -15.60
CA CYS A 12 20.81 27.26 -15.35
C CYS A 12 20.77 28.28 -16.47
N VAL A 13 20.19 29.46 -16.21
CA VAL A 13 20.19 30.57 -17.17
C VAL A 13 21.57 31.23 -17.14
N ARG A 14 22.28 31.16 -18.26
CA ARG A 14 23.57 31.83 -18.48
C ARG A 14 23.30 33.31 -18.80
N GLY A 15 23.52 34.19 -17.83
CA GLY A 15 23.40 35.64 -18.03
C GLY A 15 24.12 36.38 -16.91
N GLY A 16 25.37 36.75 -17.15
CA GLY A 16 26.27 37.28 -16.13
C GLY A 16 25.80 38.58 -15.52
N PHE A 17 25.71 38.61 -14.19
CA PHE A 17 26.12 39.70 -13.31
C PHE A 17 26.40 39.08 -11.94
N GLY A 18 27.59 39.31 -11.40
CA GLY A 18 28.05 38.71 -10.15
C GLY A 18 27.34 39.28 -8.92
N VAL A 19 26.82 38.39 -8.08
CA VAL A 19 26.39 38.70 -6.71
C VAL A 19 27.36 38.02 -5.74
N PRO A 20 28.06 38.77 -4.86
CA PRO A 20 29.00 38.19 -3.91
C PRO A 20 28.24 37.69 -2.67
N ASN A 21 27.66 36.50 -2.78
CA ASN A 21 27.34 35.52 -1.72
C ASN A 21 26.21 34.60 -2.19
N CYS A 22 26.51 33.75 -3.17
CA CYS A 22 25.85 32.46 -3.25
C CYS A 22 26.73 31.50 -2.44
N SER A 23 26.48 31.38 -1.14
CA SER A 23 26.87 30.18 -0.42
C SER A 23 25.70 29.21 -0.55
N PRO A 24 25.68 28.31 -1.56
CA PRO A 24 24.66 27.28 -1.56
C PRO A 24 24.97 26.39 -0.35
N PHE A 25 23.99 26.22 0.52
CA PHE A 25 23.87 24.99 1.29
C PHE A 25 23.78 23.84 0.27
N LEU A 26 24.93 23.40 -0.26
CA LEU A 26 25.08 22.06 -0.78
C LEU A 26 25.07 21.17 0.46
N THR A 27 23.89 20.88 0.99
CA THR A 27 23.74 19.72 1.85
C THR A 27 24.14 18.54 0.98
N GLY A 28 25.33 17.99 1.23
CA GLY A 28 25.78 16.77 0.58
C GLY A 28 24.75 15.65 0.76
N PRO A 29 24.84 14.58 -0.04
CA PRO A 29 23.95 13.43 0.08
C PRO A 29 23.91 12.93 1.52
N VAL A 30 22.71 12.90 2.10
CA VAL A 30 22.48 12.49 3.49
C VAL A 30 22.27 10.99 3.51
N CYS A 31 23.18 10.26 4.16
CA CYS A 31 23.04 8.83 4.36
C CYS A 31 22.18 8.51 5.61
N PRO A 32 21.45 7.39 5.61
CA PRO A 32 20.74 6.90 6.80
C PRO A 32 21.71 6.60 7.95
N PRO A 33 21.20 6.37 9.18
CA PRO A 33 22.02 5.97 10.31
C PRO A 33 22.90 4.73 10.03
N ASN A 34 24.10 4.73 10.59
CA ASN A 34 25.14 3.68 10.45
C ASN A 34 25.64 3.51 9.00
N GLN A 35 25.56 4.58 8.22
CA GLN A 35 26.07 4.66 6.86
C GLN A 35 26.83 5.96 6.65
N HIS A 36 27.83 5.93 5.79
CA HIS A 36 28.53 7.12 5.31
C HIS A 36 28.50 7.17 3.79
N TYR A 37 28.65 8.38 3.27
CA TYR A 37 28.69 8.62 1.84
C TYR A 37 30.09 8.42 1.29
N GLU A 38 30.20 7.71 0.17
CA GLU A 38 31.44 7.60 -0.59
C GLU A 38 31.19 7.87 -2.08
N LEU A 39 32.12 8.59 -2.71
CA LEU A 39 32.10 8.85 -4.15
C LEU A 39 32.44 7.60 -4.99
N CYS A 40 33.15 6.66 -4.39
CA CYS A 40 33.71 5.48 -5.04
C CYS A 40 33.88 4.38 -4.00
N GLY A 41 32.77 3.81 -3.54
CA GLY A 41 32.75 2.72 -2.56
C GLY A 41 32.81 1.33 -3.22
N PRO A 42 32.99 0.27 -2.41
CA PRO A 42 33.19 -1.08 -2.90
C PRO A 42 31.95 -1.62 -3.66
N PRO A 43 32.13 -2.35 -4.78
CA PRO A 43 31.01 -2.89 -5.57
C PRO A 43 30.17 -3.91 -4.79
N CYS A 44 30.78 -4.59 -3.81
CA CYS A 44 30.15 -5.63 -3.00
C CYS A 44 30.32 -5.31 -1.51
N PRO A 45 29.50 -4.41 -0.94
CA PRO A 45 29.54 -4.12 0.49
C PRO A 45 29.10 -5.35 1.31
N PRO A 46 29.57 -5.48 2.57
CA PRO A 46 29.20 -6.59 3.44
C PRO A 46 27.70 -6.63 3.70
N THR A 47 27.10 -7.81 3.59
CA THR A 47 25.66 -8.03 3.82
C THR A 47 25.44 -9.03 4.95
N CYS A 48 24.24 -9.03 5.53
CA CYS A 48 23.86 -9.99 6.56
C CYS A 48 23.81 -11.46 6.07
N GLN A 49 23.91 -11.72 4.77
CA GLN A 49 23.99 -13.09 4.23
C GLN A 49 25.41 -13.65 4.11
N GLY A 50 26.44 -12.84 4.39
CA GLY A 50 27.85 -13.25 4.30
C GLY A 50 28.74 -12.15 3.71
N GLU A 51 30.02 -12.23 4.04
CA GLU A 51 31.07 -11.35 3.51
C GLU A 51 31.54 -11.83 2.14
N ALA A 52 31.67 -10.88 1.22
CA ALA A 52 31.76 -11.02 -0.24
C ALA A 52 30.42 -11.36 -0.90
N GLY A 53 30.02 -10.51 -1.84
CA GLY A 53 28.95 -10.81 -2.79
C GLY A 53 29.31 -12.02 -3.66
N PRO A 54 28.66 -12.20 -4.83
CA PRO A 54 29.05 -13.25 -5.77
C PRO A 54 30.58 -13.32 -5.94
N GLN A 55 31.15 -14.51 -6.16
CA GLN A 55 32.60 -14.71 -6.32
C GLN A 55 33.25 -13.81 -7.41
N ASP A 56 32.45 -13.12 -8.22
CA ASP A 56 32.82 -12.11 -9.23
C ASP A 56 33.23 -10.72 -8.67
N CYS A 57 33.26 -10.51 -7.34
CA CYS A 57 33.62 -9.21 -6.75
C CYS A 57 35.14 -8.92 -6.72
N SER A 58 35.98 -9.69 -7.42
CA SER A 58 37.44 -9.52 -7.44
C SER A 58 37.93 -8.32 -8.25
N ASP A 59 37.08 -7.76 -9.12
CA ASP A 59 37.42 -6.61 -9.95
C ASP A 59 37.12 -5.29 -9.22
N ALA A 60 38.07 -4.84 -8.41
CA ALA A 60 38.05 -3.55 -7.70
C ALA A 60 38.02 -2.30 -8.62
N SER A 61 37.98 -2.48 -9.94
CA SER A 61 37.93 -1.41 -10.94
C SER A 61 36.53 -0.82 -11.13
N THR A 62 35.49 -1.49 -10.62
CA THR A 62 34.11 -1.00 -10.66
C THR A 62 33.73 -0.49 -9.26
N CYS A 63 33.83 0.81 -9.03
CA CYS A 63 33.29 1.43 -7.81
C CYS A 63 31.98 2.17 -8.11
N SER A 64 31.17 2.36 -7.07
CA SER A 64 29.91 3.10 -7.19
C SER A 64 29.83 4.21 -6.16
N GLU A 65 29.25 5.34 -6.55
CA GLU A 65 28.94 6.45 -5.66
C GLU A 65 27.66 6.12 -4.88
N GLY A 66 27.66 6.29 -3.56
CA GLY A 66 26.50 5.98 -2.73
C GLY A 66 26.76 5.96 -1.22
N CYS A 67 25.77 5.47 -0.48
CA CYS A 67 25.87 5.25 0.97
C CYS A 67 26.29 3.81 1.27
N PHE A 68 27.32 3.66 2.10
CA PHE A 68 27.92 2.39 2.48
C PHE A 68 27.83 2.21 4.00
N CYS A 69 27.68 0.97 4.47
CA CYS A 69 27.61 0.68 5.90
C CYS A 69 28.92 1.05 6.60
N ASP A 70 28.82 1.63 7.80
CA ASP A 70 29.98 1.89 8.64
C ASP A 70 30.65 0.57 9.09
N PRO A 71 31.97 0.58 9.41
CA PRO A 71 32.66 -0.60 9.91
C PRO A 71 31.95 -1.23 11.12
N GLY A 72 31.72 -2.55 11.06
CA GLY A 72 30.96 -3.29 12.08
C GLY A 72 29.45 -3.38 11.84
N PHE A 73 28.94 -2.73 10.79
CA PHE A 73 27.56 -2.83 10.34
C PHE A 73 27.45 -3.57 9.01
N PHE A 74 26.36 -4.31 8.86
CA PHE A 74 26.09 -5.16 7.70
C PHE A 74 24.77 -4.73 7.06
N ARG A 75 24.72 -4.79 5.73
CA ARG A 75 23.53 -4.41 4.98
C ARG A 75 22.41 -5.44 5.18
N SER A 76 21.28 -4.97 5.68
CA SER A 76 20.02 -5.71 5.83
C SER A 76 18.91 -4.94 5.12
N GLY A 77 18.71 -5.21 3.83
CA GLY A 77 17.80 -4.43 2.97
C GLY A 77 18.36 -3.03 2.69
N ASP A 78 17.63 -2.01 3.13
CA ASP A 78 17.98 -0.58 3.01
C ASP A 78 18.69 0.00 4.25
N ARG A 79 18.89 -0.82 5.29
CA ARG A 79 19.49 -0.41 6.56
C ARG A 79 20.81 -1.12 6.82
N CYS A 80 21.66 -0.48 7.62
CA CYS A 80 22.90 -1.06 8.13
C CYS A 80 22.72 -1.37 9.63
N VAL A 81 22.86 -2.64 9.97
CA VAL A 81 22.59 -3.17 11.30
C VAL A 81 23.80 -3.94 11.84
N PRO A 82 24.06 -3.94 13.16
CA PRO A 82 25.11 -4.78 13.73
C PRO A 82 24.76 -6.26 13.54
N LEU A 83 25.77 -7.14 13.52
CA LEU A 83 25.63 -8.57 13.21
C LEU A 83 24.51 -9.27 14.01
N ARG A 84 24.33 -8.92 15.30
CA ARG A 84 23.28 -9.49 16.17
C ARG A 84 21.84 -9.12 15.74
N GLN A 85 21.69 -8.09 14.95
CA GLN A 85 20.43 -7.61 14.40
C GLN A 85 20.23 -8.03 12.93
N CYS A 86 21.15 -8.83 12.37
CA CYS A 86 20.92 -9.49 11.11
C CYS A 86 19.71 -10.44 11.21
N GLY A 87 19.04 -10.58 10.07
CA GLY A 87 17.89 -11.44 9.91
C GLY A 87 18.25 -12.91 9.71
N CYS A 88 17.31 -13.66 9.15
CA CYS A 88 17.34 -15.10 9.02
C CYS A 88 17.44 -15.50 7.55
N VAL A 89 18.04 -16.67 7.28
CA VAL A 89 18.09 -17.24 5.93
C VAL A 89 17.35 -18.57 5.93
N LEU A 90 16.33 -18.69 5.08
CA LEU A 90 15.57 -19.92 4.88
C LEU A 90 15.39 -20.17 3.38
N GLY A 91 15.77 -21.36 2.91
CA GLY A 91 15.65 -21.72 1.48
C GLY A 91 16.45 -20.79 0.55
N GLY A 92 17.58 -20.23 1.01
CA GLY A 92 18.38 -19.28 0.24
C GLY A 92 17.85 -17.83 0.25
N ARG A 93 16.72 -17.57 0.91
CA ARG A 93 16.08 -16.24 0.98
C ARG A 93 16.35 -15.58 2.33
N TYR A 94 16.69 -14.28 2.30
CA TYR A 94 16.88 -13.46 3.50
C TYR A 94 15.56 -12.87 4.00
N TYR A 95 15.35 -12.93 5.30
CA TYR A 95 14.20 -12.34 6.01
C TYR A 95 14.72 -11.42 7.12
N PRO A 96 14.42 -10.11 7.10
CA PRO A 96 14.83 -9.19 8.16
C PRO A 96 14.31 -9.61 9.53
N ARG A 97 15.03 -9.22 10.59
CA ARG A 97 14.60 -9.41 11.98
C ARG A 97 13.20 -8.83 12.21
N GLY A 98 12.35 -9.60 12.88
CA GLY A 98 10.95 -9.28 13.17
C GLY A 98 9.97 -9.59 12.01
N MET A 99 10.47 -9.95 10.82
CA MET A 99 9.59 -10.31 9.71
C MET A 99 8.86 -11.62 9.99
N GLN A 100 7.56 -11.62 9.72
CA GLN A 100 6.70 -12.79 9.77
C GLN A 100 6.34 -13.20 8.34
N PHE A 101 6.38 -14.49 8.02
CA PHE A 101 6.16 -14.96 6.66
C PHE A 101 5.74 -16.44 6.60
N TYR A 102 5.14 -16.84 5.48
CA TYR A 102 4.86 -18.24 5.14
C TYR A 102 5.98 -18.76 4.21
N PRO A 103 6.68 -19.85 4.58
CA PRO A 103 7.81 -20.35 3.79
C PRO A 103 7.37 -21.09 2.52
N GLU A 104 6.20 -21.73 2.54
CA GLU A 104 5.70 -22.55 1.44
C GLU A 104 4.16 -22.66 1.40
N PRO A 105 3.56 -22.94 0.23
CA PRO A 105 2.17 -23.33 0.12
C PRO A 105 1.91 -24.67 0.82
N PRO A 106 0.73 -24.91 1.43
CA PRO A 106 -0.48 -24.08 1.41
C PRO A 106 -0.62 -23.14 2.62
N CYS A 107 0.46 -22.45 3.02
CA CYS A 107 0.47 -21.50 4.13
C CYS A 107 0.12 -22.15 5.48
N THR A 108 0.46 -23.43 5.67
CA THR A 108 0.18 -24.20 6.90
C THR A 108 1.23 -24.00 8.00
N GLN A 109 2.26 -23.21 7.75
CA GLN A 109 3.31 -22.89 8.71
C GLN A 109 3.65 -21.40 8.61
N ARG A 110 3.64 -20.69 9.74
CA ARG A 110 4.05 -19.29 9.82
C ARG A 110 5.34 -19.18 10.61
N CYS A 111 6.35 -18.51 10.04
CA CYS A 111 7.65 -18.30 10.64
C CYS A 111 7.87 -16.84 11.00
N VAL A 112 8.59 -16.60 12.10
CA VAL A 112 9.06 -15.28 12.52
C VAL A 112 10.59 -15.34 12.63
N CYS A 113 11.25 -14.32 12.07
CA CYS A 113 12.69 -14.16 12.24
C CYS A 113 12.98 -13.43 13.57
N SER A 114 13.49 -14.16 14.55
CA SER A 114 13.81 -13.69 15.89
C SER A 114 15.23 -13.12 15.98
N GLU A 115 15.69 -12.81 17.20
CA GLU A 115 17.03 -12.30 17.43
C GLU A 115 18.11 -13.32 17.05
N ASN A 116 19.32 -12.82 16.70
CA ASN A 116 20.47 -13.63 16.32
C ASN A 116 20.22 -14.59 15.14
N GLY A 117 19.27 -14.27 14.25
CA GLY A 117 18.95 -15.10 13.08
C GLY A 117 18.19 -16.38 13.43
N ALA A 118 17.64 -16.50 14.65
CA ALA A 118 16.82 -17.64 15.04
C ALA A 118 15.47 -17.61 14.30
N LEU A 119 15.04 -18.78 13.82
CA LEU A 119 13.76 -18.96 13.13
C LEU A 119 12.77 -19.68 14.04
N GLU A 120 11.66 -19.02 14.34
CA GLU A 120 10.57 -19.58 15.12
C GLU A 120 9.37 -19.82 14.20
N CYS A 121 9.01 -21.08 13.98
CA CYS A 121 7.91 -21.44 13.09
C CYS A 121 6.82 -22.18 13.85
N HIS A 122 5.58 -21.78 13.61
CA HIS A 122 4.39 -22.33 14.24
C HIS A 122 3.42 -22.87 13.18
N PRO A 123 2.77 -24.02 13.42
CA PRO A 123 1.72 -24.50 12.54
C PRO A 123 0.53 -23.54 12.54
N THR A 124 -0.15 -23.47 11.39
CA THR A 124 -1.36 -22.67 11.18
C THR A 124 -2.38 -23.51 10.40
N PRO A 125 -3.67 -23.19 10.48
CA PRO A 125 -4.71 -23.95 9.78
C PRO A 125 -4.62 -23.87 8.24
N GLY A 126 -3.74 -23.03 7.68
CA GLY A 126 -3.74 -22.71 6.26
C GLY A 126 -4.72 -21.58 5.93
N CYS A 127 -4.86 -21.29 4.64
CA CYS A 127 -5.82 -20.29 4.17
C CYS A 127 -7.26 -20.77 4.29
N SER A 128 -8.21 -19.84 4.42
CA SER A 128 -9.63 -20.15 4.41
C SER A 128 -10.09 -20.70 3.04
N SER A 129 -11.33 -21.20 2.95
CA SER A 129 -11.90 -21.68 1.69
C SER A 129 -11.93 -20.62 0.58
N ASP A 130 -12.04 -19.35 0.98
CA ASP A 130 -12.18 -18.21 0.07
C ASP A 130 -10.82 -17.55 -0.25
N GLU A 131 -9.75 -18.13 0.28
CA GLU A 131 -8.38 -17.67 0.10
C GLU A 131 -7.52 -18.74 -0.59
N GLU A 132 -6.43 -18.26 -1.17
CA GLU A 132 -5.40 -19.06 -1.79
C GLU A 132 -4.04 -18.57 -1.35
N CYS A 133 -3.18 -19.51 -0.97
CA CYS A 133 -1.80 -19.24 -0.60
C CYS A 133 -1.00 -18.89 -1.86
N THR A 134 -0.89 -17.59 -2.16
CA THR A 134 -0.24 -17.08 -3.37
C THR A 134 0.79 -16.02 -3.01
N VAL A 135 1.66 -15.68 -3.97
CA VAL A 135 2.65 -14.63 -3.78
C VAL A 135 2.06 -13.30 -4.23
N GLN A 136 1.87 -12.35 -3.31
CA GLN A 136 1.58 -10.94 -3.62
C GLN A 136 2.66 -10.04 -3.01
N ASP A 137 3.06 -9.00 -3.76
CA ASP A 137 4.15 -8.08 -3.37
C ASP A 137 5.46 -8.79 -2.97
N GLY A 138 5.71 -9.97 -3.55
CA GLY A 138 6.90 -10.78 -3.31
C GLY A 138 6.86 -11.62 -2.02
N ALA A 139 5.79 -11.58 -1.23
CA ALA A 139 5.61 -12.41 -0.05
C ALA A 139 4.49 -13.44 -0.28
N LEU A 140 4.67 -14.64 0.26
CA LEU A 140 3.63 -15.66 0.26
C LEU A 140 2.64 -15.36 1.39
N GLY A 141 1.34 -15.38 1.09
CA GLY A 141 0.29 -15.16 2.06
C GLY A 141 -1.05 -15.71 1.58
N CYS A 142 -2.01 -15.74 2.50
CA CYS A 142 -3.40 -16.05 2.16
C CYS A 142 -4.02 -14.81 1.53
N HIS A 143 -4.45 -14.97 0.28
CA HIS A 143 -5.06 -13.92 -0.49
C HIS A 143 -6.40 -14.39 -1.04
N PRO A 144 -7.42 -13.52 -1.08
CA PRO A 144 -8.71 -13.79 -1.73
C PRO A 144 -8.60 -14.50 -3.07
N ARG A 145 -9.30 -15.63 -3.25
CA ARG A 145 -9.41 -16.37 -4.53
C ARG A 145 -10.12 -15.54 -5.59
N THR A 146 -11.20 -14.90 -5.17
CA THR A 146 -12.05 -14.05 -5.99
C THR A 146 -12.31 -12.77 -5.21
N CYS A 147 -12.66 -11.69 -5.88
CA CYS A 147 -13.15 -10.47 -5.24
C CYS A 147 -14.51 -10.15 -5.87
N GLY A 148 -15.42 -9.62 -5.07
CA GLY A 148 -16.67 -9.04 -5.57
C GLY A 148 -16.41 -7.66 -6.16
N HIS A 149 -17.10 -7.33 -7.26
CA HIS A 149 -17.06 -6.00 -7.87
C HIS A 149 -18.44 -5.37 -7.92
N CYS A 150 -18.65 -4.36 -7.08
CA CYS A 150 -19.82 -3.50 -7.18
C CYS A 150 -19.47 -2.24 -7.98
N GLN A 151 -20.34 -1.84 -8.90
CA GLN A 151 -20.09 -0.73 -9.80
C GLN A 151 -21.29 0.21 -9.80
N VAL A 152 -21.03 1.51 -9.76
CA VAL A 152 -22.02 2.55 -10.01
C VAL A 152 -21.55 3.35 -11.21
N LEU A 153 -22.40 3.39 -12.22
CA LEU A 153 -22.23 4.15 -13.46
C LEU A 153 -23.12 5.41 -13.39
N GLY A 154 -22.76 6.43 -14.18
CA GLY A 154 -23.57 7.64 -14.32
C GLY A 154 -25.04 7.33 -14.64
N ALA A 155 -25.93 8.26 -14.25
CA ALA A 155 -27.39 8.07 -14.31
C ALA A 155 -27.94 6.95 -13.41
N GLY A 156 -27.19 6.54 -12.38
CA GLY A 156 -27.65 5.68 -11.29
C GLY A 156 -27.87 4.22 -11.69
N VAL A 157 -27.21 3.75 -12.75
CA VAL A 157 -27.14 2.32 -13.08
C VAL A 157 -26.06 1.67 -12.22
N TYR A 158 -26.36 0.52 -11.61
CA TYR A 158 -25.38 -0.18 -10.77
C TYR A 158 -25.40 -1.70 -10.97
N SER A 159 -24.28 -2.33 -10.60
CA SER A 159 -24.16 -3.77 -10.42
C SER A 159 -23.73 -4.09 -8.99
N THR A 160 -24.37 -5.05 -8.33
CA THR A 160 -23.99 -5.54 -6.99
C THR A 160 -22.75 -6.43 -7.04
N PHE A 161 -22.25 -6.86 -5.87
CA PHE A 161 -21.14 -7.81 -5.81
C PHE A 161 -21.49 -9.18 -6.41
N ASP A 162 -22.75 -9.62 -6.33
CA ASP A 162 -23.24 -10.88 -6.89
C ASP A 162 -23.73 -10.75 -8.34
N GLY A 163 -23.68 -9.52 -8.89
CA GLY A 163 -23.95 -9.25 -10.30
C GLY A 163 -25.39 -8.86 -10.61
N HIS A 164 -26.22 -8.60 -9.59
CA HIS A 164 -27.55 -8.03 -9.80
C HIS A 164 -27.44 -6.64 -10.44
N LEU A 165 -28.26 -6.36 -11.45
CA LEU A 165 -28.27 -5.09 -12.17
C LEU A 165 -29.53 -4.30 -11.81
N GLY A 166 -29.33 -3.08 -11.31
CA GLY A 166 -30.41 -2.20 -10.91
C GLY A 166 -30.23 -0.75 -11.37
N ASN A 167 -31.24 0.06 -11.08
CA ASN A 167 -31.17 1.50 -11.27
C ASN A 167 -31.75 2.27 -10.07
N PHE A 168 -31.19 3.43 -9.79
CA PHE A 168 -31.76 4.44 -8.90
C PHE A 168 -31.69 5.80 -9.59
N GLY A 169 -32.56 6.74 -9.21
CA GLY A 169 -32.62 8.03 -9.87
C GLY A 169 -33.05 9.16 -8.94
N GLY A 170 -32.84 10.39 -9.41
CA GLY A 170 -33.13 11.60 -8.65
C GLY A 170 -31.98 12.00 -7.72
N SER A 171 -32.20 13.08 -6.99
CA SER A 171 -31.22 13.61 -6.05
C SER A 171 -31.33 12.90 -4.71
N CYS A 172 -30.30 12.13 -4.34
CA CYS A 172 -30.28 11.35 -3.11
C CYS A 172 -28.85 11.06 -2.64
N THR A 173 -28.72 10.64 -1.39
CA THR A 173 -27.50 10.02 -0.88
C THR A 173 -27.75 8.52 -0.72
N VAL A 174 -26.97 7.72 -1.42
CA VAL A 174 -27.08 6.26 -1.44
C VAL A 174 -25.94 5.65 -0.64
N LEU A 175 -26.28 4.77 0.29
CA LEU A 175 -25.30 3.92 0.96
C LEU A 175 -24.89 2.80 -0.01
N LEU A 176 -23.66 2.86 -0.53
CA LEU A 176 -23.15 1.83 -1.43
C LEU A 176 -22.77 0.57 -0.65
N LEU A 177 -22.00 0.73 0.41
CA LEU A 177 -21.52 -0.36 1.23
C LEU A 177 -21.42 0.08 2.69
N GLU A 178 -21.93 -0.77 3.58
CA GLU A 178 -21.67 -0.75 5.01
C GLU A 178 -21.16 -2.12 5.44
N LEU A 179 -20.01 -2.12 6.11
CA LEU A 179 -19.51 -3.24 6.90
C LEU A 179 -19.68 -2.85 8.37
N GLU A 180 -20.50 -3.62 9.09
CA GLU A 180 -20.73 -3.41 10.51
C GLU A 180 -19.44 -3.65 11.33
N ARG A 181 -19.43 -3.13 12.55
CA ARG A 181 -18.33 -3.40 13.49
C ARG A 181 -18.23 -4.91 13.73
N GLY A 182 -17.02 -5.44 13.72
CA GLY A 182 -16.80 -6.84 14.10
C GLY A 182 -16.99 -7.04 15.60
N GLU A 183 -16.87 -8.30 16.04
CA GLU A 183 -16.90 -8.61 17.46
C GLU A 183 -15.72 -7.91 18.18
N PRO A 184 -15.83 -7.61 19.49
CA PRO A 184 -14.80 -6.88 20.23
C PRO A 184 -13.40 -7.49 20.13
N GLU A 185 -13.32 -8.81 19.97
CA GLU A 185 -12.06 -9.57 19.83
C GLU A 185 -11.40 -9.43 18.45
N GLU A 186 -12.14 -9.04 17.42
CA GLU A 186 -11.64 -8.92 16.05
C GLU A 186 -11.03 -7.53 15.77
N GLU A 187 -11.24 -6.56 16.65
CA GLU A 187 -10.76 -5.16 16.52
C GLU A 187 -11.15 -4.50 15.17
N LEU A 188 -12.22 -4.98 14.51
CA LEU A 188 -12.67 -4.47 13.21
C LEU A 188 -13.64 -3.29 13.38
N GLU A 189 -13.25 -2.12 12.90
CA GLU A 189 -14.13 -0.94 12.86
C GLU A 189 -15.18 -1.01 11.74
N SER A 190 -16.27 -0.26 11.93
CA SER A 190 -17.29 -0.06 10.91
C SER A 190 -16.74 0.73 9.72
N ILE A 191 -17.11 0.31 8.52
CA ILE A 191 -16.70 0.97 7.27
C ILE A 191 -17.95 1.30 6.48
N ARG A 192 -18.08 2.55 6.04
CA ARG A 192 -19.22 3.00 5.22
C ARG A 192 -18.73 3.74 3.99
N VAL A 193 -19.34 3.47 2.85
CA VAL A 193 -19.16 4.17 1.59
C VAL A 193 -20.51 4.68 1.12
N ALA A 194 -20.64 5.98 0.96
CA ALA A 194 -21.85 6.64 0.48
C ALA A 194 -21.56 7.48 -0.77
N LEU A 195 -22.55 7.54 -1.64
CA LEU A 195 -22.52 8.31 -2.88
C LEU A 195 -23.67 9.32 -2.85
N GLU A 196 -23.34 10.59 -3.05
CA GLU A 196 -24.30 11.67 -3.23
C GLU A 196 -24.48 11.93 -4.72
N GLN A 197 -25.72 11.89 -5.18
CA GLN A 197 -26.11 12.15 -6.56
C GLN A 197 -27.10 13.32 -6.61
N GLU A 198 -26.96 14.18 -7.61
CA GLU A 198 -27.98 15.15 -7.99
C GLU A 198 -28.45 14.82 -9.42
N ASP A 199 -29.76 14.60 -9.59
CA ASP A 199 -30.36 14.06 -10.82
C ASP A 199 -29.71 12.76 -11.31
N THR A 200 -28.75 12.86 -12.24
CA THR A 200 -28.00 11.74 -12.83
C THR A 200 -26.49 11.86 -12.65
N GLU A 201 -26.04 12.88 -11.91
CA GLU A 201 -24.63 13.23 -11.76
C GLU A 201 -24.12 12.94 -10.35
N VAL A 202 -23.03 12.18 -10.25
CA VAL A 202 -22.36 11.94 -8.98
C VAL A 202 -21.77 13.25 -8.49
N ARG A 203 -22.14 13.70 -7.30
CA ARG A 203 -21.65 14.96 -6.72
C ARG A 203 -20.45 14.73 -5.81
N ARG A 204 -20.52 13.67 -5.01
CA ARG A 204 -19.58 13.38 -3.94
C ARG A 204 -19.58 11.90 -3.59
N VAL A 205 -18.40 11.39 -3.26
CA VAL A 205 -18.23 10.09 -2.60
C VAL A 205 -17.64 10.31 -1.21
N THR A 206 -18.29 9.73 -0.20
CA THR A 206 -17.88 9.84 1.21
C THR A 206 -17.54 8.46 1.74
N VAL A 207 -16.35 8.32 2.33
CA VAL A 207 -15.87 7.09 2.96
C VAL A 207 -15.62 7.35 4.43
N MET A 208 -16.28 6.60 5.31
CA MET A 208 -16.05 6.63 6.75
C MET A 208 -15.38 5.32 7.16
N ALA A 209 -14.15 5.39 7.67
CA ALA A 209 -13.37 4.23 8.07
C ALA A 209 -12.30 4.61 9.09
N HIS A 210 -12.02 3.72 10.06
CA HIS A 210 -10.94 3.92 11.05
C HIS A 210 -11.05 5.26 11.80
N GLY A 211 -12.29 5.65 12.13
CA GLY A 211 -12.63 6.94 12.75
C GLY A 211 -12.37 8.18 11.89
N MET A 212 -12.10 8.04 10.60
CA MET A 212 -11.84 9.14 9.66
C MET A 212 -13.00 9.27 8.67
N THR A 213 -13.27 10.48 8.20
CA THR A 213 -14.19 10.77 7.10
C THR A 213 -13.42 11.35 5.91
N VAL A 214 -13.33 10.59 4.81
CA VAL A 214 -12.71 11.00 3.55
C VAL A 214 -13.81 11.36 2.55
N VAL A 215 -13.73 12.57 1.99
CA VAL A 215 -14.68 13.11 1.03
C VAL A 215 -13.97 13.41 -0.28
N MET A 216 -14.55 12.93 -1.37
CA MET A 216 -14.10 13.13 -2.75
C MET A 216 -15.22 13.79 -3.55
N ASP A 217 -15.11 15.09 -3.79
CA ASP A 217 -16.06 15.82 -4.63
C ASP A 217 -15.77 15.62 -6.13
N ARG A 218 -16.81 15.65 -6.97
CA ARG A 218 -16.67 15.63 -8.43
C ARG A 218 -15.82 16.80 -8.93
N GLY A 219 -14.97 16.53 -9.92
CA GLY A 219 -14.10 17.53 -10.57
C GLY A 219 -12.85 17.95 -9.76
N GLN A 220 -12.75 17.60 -8.48
CA GLN A 220 -11.51 17.80 -7.72
C GLN A 220 -10.48 16.72 -8.04
N GLN A 221 -9.26 17.16 -8.32
CA GLN A 221 -8.12 16.30 -8.65
C GLN A 221 -6.95 16.60 -7.73
N TRP A 222 -6.14 15.57 -7.45
CA TRP A 222 -4.94 15.59 -6.63
C TRP A 222 -5.15 16.02 -5.19
N GLU A 223 -6.40 16.07 -4.74
CA GLU A 223 -6.80 16.45 -3.40
C GLU A 223 -8.03 15.68 -2.93
N VAL A 224 -8.19 15.61 -1.61
CA VAL A 224 -9.36 15.09 -0.90
C VAL A 224 -9.61 15.89 0.36
N THR A 225 -10.83 15.86 0.88
CA THR A 225 -11.15 16.42 2.20
C THR A 225 -11.17 15.30 3.23
N VAL A 226 -10.41 15.45 4.32
CA VAL A 226 -10.34 14.50 5.44
C VAL A 226 -10.76 15.23 6.69
N ASP A 227 -11.81 14.76 7.36
CA ASP A 227 -12.38 15.36 8.58
C ASP A 227 -12.64 16.88 8.47
N GLY A 228 -12.98 17.35 7.26
CA GLY A 228 -13.25 18.76 6.96
C GLY A 228 -12.05 19.58 6.49
N GLU A 229 -10.84 19.03 6.52
CA GLU A 229 -9.62 19.70 6.04
C GLU A 229 -9.17 19.16 4.68
N ARG A 230 -8.65 20.03 3.80
CA ARG A 230 -8.17 19.63 2.46
C ARG A 230 -6.74 19.13 2.53
N HIS A 231 -6.49 17.98 1.92
CA HIS A 231 -5.18 17.35 1.82
C HIS A 231 -4.84 17.01 0.37
N LEU A 232 -3.55 17.12 0.03
CA LEU A 232 -3.01 16.71 -1.26
C LEU A 232 -2.75 15.20 -1.29
N LEU A 233 -2.84 14.60 -2.48
CA LEU A 233 -2.57 13.19 -2.72
C LEU A 233 -1.13 12.96 -3.23
N PRO A 234 -0.50 11.79 -2.94
CA PRO A 234 -1.03 10.68 -2.16
C PRO A 234 -0.95 10.92 -0.64
N LEU A 235 -1.87 10.30 0.09
CA LEU A 235 -1.99 10.43 1.54
C LEU A 235 -2.22 9.05 2.18
N TRP A 236 -1.54 8.79 3.29
CA TRP A 236 -1.70 7.58 4.10
C TRP A 236 -2.01 8.00 5.54
N LEU A 237 -3.14 7.54 6.07
CA LEU A 237 -3.68 7.90 7.38
C LEU A 237 -3.67 6.69 8.30
N ARG A 238 -3.70 6.93 9.62
CA ARG A 238 -3.80 5.88 10.65
C ARG A 238 -2.77 4.75 10.47
N GLY A 239 -1.51 5.11 10.26
CA GLY A 239 -0.44 4.12 10.06
C GLY A 239 -0.55 3.31 8.75
N GLY A 240 -1.35 3.78 7.79
CA GLY A 240 -1.59 3.10 6.50
C GLY A 240 -2.92 2.38 6.40
N ALA A 241 -3.75 2.39 7.45
CA ALA A 241 -5.07 1.74 7.45
C ALA A 241 -6.05 2.39 6.45
N VAL A 242 -5.87 3.67 6.13
CA VAL A 242 -6.60 4.36 5.06
C VAL A 242 -5.60 5.03 4.13
N GLY A 243 -5.58 4.61 2.87
CA GLY A 243 -4.72 5.14 1.82
C GLY A 243 -5.54 5.77 0.71
N VAL A 244 -5.13 6.95 0.25
CA VAL A 244 -5.74 7.62 -0.89
C VAL A 244 -4.64 8.07 -1.85
N ALA A 245 -4.79 7.74 -3.12
CA ALA A 245 -3.85 8.09 -4.17
C ALA A 245 -4.60 8.45 -5.46
N GLN A 246 -3.89 9.08 -6.39
CA GLN A 246 -4.42 9.35 -7.72
C GLN A 246 -3.49 8.78 -8.79
N VAL A 247 -4.10 8.14 -9.79
CA VAL A 247 -3.43 7.61 -10.98
C VAL A 247 -4.18 8.12 -12.21
N GLY A 248 -3.58 9.06 -12.94
CA GLY A 248 -4.29 9.76 -14.01
C GLY A 248 -5.47 10.56 -13.45
N SER A 249 -6.67 10.30 -13.94
CA SER A 249 -7.92 10.87 -13.40
C SER A 249 -8.52 10.04 -12.27
N GLN A 250 -8.07 8.80 -12.07
CA GLN A 250 -8.68 7.87 -11.12
C GLN A 250 -8.15 8.09 -9.71
N ARG A 251 -9.07 8.30 -8.77
CA ARG A 251 -8.82 8.31 -7.33
C ARG A 251 -8.97 6.89 -6.80
N LEU A 252 -7.89 6.40 -6.22
CA LEU A 252 -7.79 5.08 -5.61
C LEU A 252 -7.83 5.25 -4.10
N LEU A 253 -8.76 4.57 -3.45
CA LEU A 253 -8.85 4.52 -2.00
C LEU A 253 -8.75 3.07 -1.53
N GLN A 254 -7.95 2.83 -0.50
CA GLN A 254 -7.76 1.52 0.10
C GLN A 254 -8.00 1.62 1.60
N VAL A 255 -8.88 0.75 2.10
CA VAL A 255 -9.18 0.62 3.54
C VAL A 255 -8.75 -0.74 4.02
N GLN A 256 -7.97 -0.79 5.11
CA GLN A 256 -7.63 -2.04 5.78
C GLN A 256 -8.89 -2.68 6.36
N GLY A 257 -9.10 -3.97 6.05
CA GLY A 257 -10.29 -4.72 6.46
C GLY A 257 -11.58 -4.35 5.70
N GLY A 258 -11.47 -3.57 4.62
CA GLY A 258 -12.61 -3.12 3.81
C GLY A 258 -12.35 -3.12 2.32
N PRO A 259 -13.15 -2.37 1.55
CA PRO A 259 -13.03 -2.36 0.10
C PRO A 259 -11.83 -1.55 -0.38
N LYS A 260 -11.38 -1.90 -1.59
CA LYS A 260 -10.66 -0.96 -2.47
C LYS A 260 -11.69 -0.23 -3.31
N MET A 261 -11.52 1.08 -3.48
CA MET A 261 -12.40 1.91 -4.29
C MET A 261 -11.63 2.60 -5.39
N LEU A 262 -12.24 2.68 -6.56
CA LEU A 262 -11.79 3.48 -7.70
C LEU A 262 -12.92 4.45 -8.04
N TYR A 263 -12.60 5.75 -8.12
CA TYR A 263 -13.52 6.79 -8.56
C TYR A 263 -12.86 7.65 -9.63
N ASP A 264 -13.47 7.74 -10.82
CA ASP A 264 -12.88 8.34 -12.02
C ASP A 264 -12.78 9.87 -12.03
N GLY A 265 -13.45 10.59 -11.12
CA GLY A 265 -13.52 12.05 -11.25
C GLY A 265 -14.94 12.57 -11.42
N ASP A 266 -15.81 11.75 -11.97
CA ASP A 266 -16.98 12.17 -12.72
C ASP A 266 -18.19 11.32 -12.39
N ALA A 267 -18.30 10.10 -12.92
CA ALA A 267 -19.54 9.32 -12.86
C ALA A 267 -19.36 7.84 -12.52
N TYR A 268 -18.12 7.34 -12.43
CA TYR A 268 -17.85 5.92 -12.30
C TYR A 268 -17.15 5.58 -10.98
N VAL A 269 -17.84 4.80 -10.15
CA VAL A 269 -17.32 4.29 -8.87
C VAL A 269 -17.30 2.76 -8.92
N VAL A 270 -16.16 2.17 -8.58
CA VAL A 270 -16.00 0.72 -8.44
C VAL A 270 -15.55 0.40 -7.03
N LEU A 271 -16.30 -0.45 -6.34
CA LEU A 271 -15.90 -1.08 -5.09
C LEU A 271 -15.46 -2.51 -5.37
N THR A 272 -14.26 -2.83 -4.92
CA THR A 272 -13.74 -4.20 -4.91
C THR A 272 -13.65 -4.67 -3.48
N LEU A 273 -14.42 -5.68 -3.13
CA LEU A 273 -14.44 -6.25 -1.80
C LEU A 273 -13.86 -7.67 -1.84
N PRO A 274 -12.80 -7.97 -1.07
CA PRO A 274 -12.38 -9.35 -0.88
C PRO A 274 -13.44 -10.14 -0.10
N PRO A 275 -13.49 -11.47 -0.20
CA PRO A 275 -14.31 -12.32 0.65
C PRO A 275 -13.99 -11.99 2.10
N SER A 276 -15.03 -11.81 2.89
CA SER A 276 -14.92 -11.31 4.25
C SER A 276 -15.95 -12.03 5.12
N SER A 277 -15.61 -12.25 6.39
CA SER A 277 -16.56 -12.80 7.37
C SER A 277 -17.75 -11.87 7.62
N ARG A 278 -17.61 -10.58 7.29
CA ARG A 278 -18.66 -9.58 7.41
C ARG A 278 -19.45 -9.49 6.12
N ARG A 279 -20.77 -9.67 6.21
CA ARG A 279 -21.69 -9.44 5.09
C ARG A 279 -21.89 -7.94 4.89
N PRO A 280 -21.56 -7.38 3.71
CA PRO A 280 -21.89 -6.00 3.39
C PRO A 280 -23.40 -5.77 3.38
N ARG A 281 -23.80 -4.52 3.52
CA ARG A 281 -25.17 -4.04 3.31
C ARG A 281 -25.15 -2.76 2.50
N GLY A 282 -26.28 -2.42 1.88
CA GLY A 282 -26.42 -1.22 1.05
C GLY A 282 -26.66 -1.60 -0.41
N LEU A 283 -26.48 -0.65 -1.31
CA LEU A 283 -26.78 -0.82 -2.73
C LEU A 283 -25.94 -1.94 -3.38
N CYS A 284 -24.73 -2.18 -2.88
CA CYS A 284 -23.84 -3.20 -3.43
C CYS A 284 -24.20 -4.63 -3.01
N GLY A 285 -25.28 -4.82 -2.25
CA GLY A 285 -25.76 -6.14 -1.92
C GLY A 285 -25.12 -6.78 -0.70
N ASN A 286 -25.41 -8.06 -0.50
CA ASN A 286 -24.98 -8.85 0.66
C ASN A 286 -23.72 -9.70 0.41
N PHE A 287 -23.31 -9.85 -0.86
CA PHE A 287 -22.13 -10.59 -1.33
C PHE A 287 -22.10 -12.07 -0.90
N ASP A 288 -23.19 -12.80 -1.10
CA ASP A 288 -23.29 -14.22 -0.76
C ASP A 288 -23.42 -15.18 -1.95
N GLY A 289 -23.38 -14.63 -3.16
CA GLY A 289 -23.39 -15.36 -4.42
C GLY A 289 -24.79 -15.56 -5.01
N ASP A 290 -25.86 -15.03 -4.41
CA ASP A 290 -27.21 -15.08 -4.96
C ASP A 290 -27.69 -13.70 -5.45
N PRO A 291 -27.74 -13.42 -6.76
CA PRO A 291 -28.17 -12.12 -7.28
C PRO A 291 -29.68 -11.86 -7.16
N GLU A 292 -30.48 -12.84 -6.73
CA GLU A 292 -31.95 -12.72 -6.66
C GLU A 292 -32.45 -12.19 -5.32
N ASP A 293 -31.59 -12.10 -4.29
CA ASP A 293 -31.96 -11.66 -2.93
C ASP A 293 -31.43 -10.27 -2.53
N GLU A 294 -31.00 -9.50 -3.54
CA GLU A 294 -30.35 -8.18 -3.44
C GLU A 294 -31.31 -6.99 -3.24
#